data_AF-A0A817IPJ5-F1
#
_entry.id   AF-A0A817IPJ5-F1
#
_cell.length_a   1.000
_cell.length_b   1.000
_cell.length_c   1.000
_cell.angle_alpha   90.00
_cell.angle_beta   90.00
_cell.angle_gamma   90.00
#
_symmetry.space_group_name_H-M   'P 1'
#
loop_
_entity.id
_entity.type
_entity.pdbx_description
1 polymer ?
#
loop_
_entity_poly.entity_id
_entity_poly.type
_entity_poly.pdbx_seq_one_letter_code
_entity_poly.pdbx_strand_id
1 'polypeptide(L)'
;MIIVLKNAAANVLRETWLIYKYTKLVKYVNTSKVRTHQRKFLQAIHSLRKVKLDQRKLTDNVNAVSDIARLQSSVYDIVSQMLSNQTVLESKFHDLDTRVMALQSQIENLPNLMASTVSEQNNRLWERLESHVQTQLNSMKQPLPTISVTCPQRQNTV
;
A
#
# COMPACT_ATOMS: atom_id res chain seq x y z
N MET A 1 -46.35 -13.13 -4.11
CA MET A 1 -46.02 -14.11 -5.16
C MET A 1 -46.63 -15.49 -4.91
N ILE A 2 -46.37 -16.13 -3.76
CA ILE A 2 -46.83 -17.50 -3.45
C ILE A 2 -48.36 -17.63 -3.42
N ILE A 3 -49.08 -16.66 -2.85
CA ILE A 3 -50.56 -16.67 -2.76
C ILE A 3 -51.20 -16.62 -4.16
N VAL A 4 -50.66 -15.77 -5.05
CA VAL A 4 -51.16 -15.62 -6.43
C VAL A 4 -50.94 -16.90 -7.24
N LEU A 5 -49.77 -17.54 -7.08
CA LEU A 5 -49.44 -18.82 -7.73
C LEU A 5 -50.40 -19.93 -7.29
N LYS A 6 -50.60 -20.06 -5.98
CA LYS A 6 -51.52 -21.06 -5.40
C LYS A 6 -52.96 -20.85 -5.85
N ASN A 7 -53.44 -19.61 -5.88
CA ASN A 7 -54.77 -19.28 -6.37
C ASN A 7 -54.93 -19.59 -7.87
N ALA A 8 -53.94 -19.23 -8.70
CA ALA A 8 -53.97 -19.54 -10.13
C ALA A 8 -53.98 -21.07 -10.36
N ALA A 9 -53.14 -21.82 -9.66
CA ALA A 9 -53.10 -23.29 -9.75
C ALA A 9 -54.43 -23.93 -9.31
N ALA A 10 -55.03 -23.46 -8.21
CA ALA A 10 -56.33 -23.92 -7.75
C ALA A 10 -57.43 -23.63 -8.78
N ASN A 11 -57.40 -22.46 -9.42
CA ASN A 11 -58.34 -22.10 -10.49
C ASN A 11 -58.15 -22.95 -11.75
N VAL A 12 -56.92 -23.31 -12.12
CA VAL A 12 -56.66 -24.26 -13.22
C VAL A 12 -57.37 -25.59 -12.94
N LEU A 13 -57.15 -26.17 -11.76
CA LEU A 13 -57.79 -27.45 -11.38
C LEU A 13 -59.32 -27.34 -11.35
N ARG A 14 -59.85 -26.27 -10.75
CA ARG A 14 -61.29 -26.01 -10.67
C ARG A 14 -61.92 -25.92 -12.05
N GLU A 15 -61.35 -25.12 -12.95
CA GLU A 15 -61.91 -24.90 -14.27
C GLU A 15 -61.72 -26.12 -15.19
N THR A 16 -60.62 -26.88 -15.07
CA THR A 16 -60.46 -28.17 -15.77
C THR A 16 -61.58 -29.14 -15.39
N TRP A 17 -61.86 -29.29 -14.10
CA TRP A 17 -62.94 -30.16 -13.64
C TRP A 17 -64.32 -29.68 -14.13
N LEU A 18 -64.59 -28.37 -14.08
CA LEU A 18 -65.87 -27.82 -14.55
C LEU A 18 -66.05 -27.99 -16.07
N ILE A 19 -64.99 -27.84 -16.85
CA ILE A 19 -65.02 -28.12 -18.30
C ILE A 19 -65.33 -29.60 -18.53
N TYR A 20 -64.63 -30.52 -17.86
CA TYR A 20 -64.88 -31.95 -17.97
C TYR A 20 -66.32 -32.31 -17.59
N LYS A 21 -66.80 -31.79 -16.45
CA LYS A 21 -68.18 -31.97 -15.98
C LYS A 21 -69.21 -31.57 -17.04
N TYR A 22 -69.10 -30.36 -17.60
CA TYR A 22 -70.11 -29.83 -18.53
C TYR A 22 -69.93 -30.27 -19.99
N THR A 23 -68.89 -31.03 -20.31
CA THR A 23 -68.66 -31.56 -21.67
C THR A 23 -68.77 -33.08 -21.75
N LYS A 24 -68.47 -33.82 -20.66
CA LYS A 24 -68.39 -35.29 -20.66
C LYS A 24 -69.38 -35.98 -19.71
N LEU A 25 -69.87 -35.29 -18.68
CA LEU A 25 -70.75 -35.88 -17.65
C LEU A 25 -72.20 -35.37 -17.74
N VAL A 26 -72.63 -34.90 -18.92
CA VAL A 26 -73.98 -34.37 -19.15
C VAL A 26 -74.57 -34.95 -20.44
N LYS A 27 -75.91 -35.12 -20.45
CA LYS A 27 -76.66 -35.63 -21.62
C LYS A 27 -76.69 -34.63 -22.79
N TYR A 28 -76.78 -33.33 -22.47
CA TYR A 28 -76.76 -32.23 -23.45
C TYR A 28 -75.77 -31.15 -23.00
N VAL A 29 -74.92 -30.69 -23.93
CA VAL A 29 -73.85 -29.73 -23.63
C VAL A 29 -74.38 -28.30 -23.73
N ASN A 30 -74.23 -27.52 -22.66
CA ASN A 30 -74.47 -26.08 -22.68
C ASN A 30 -73.19 -25.32 -23.08
N THR A 31 -73.11 -24.92 -24.35
CA THR A 31 -71.93 -24.28 -24.93
C THR A 31 -71.58 -22.94 -24.28
N SER A 32 -72.55 -22.15 -23.84
CA SER A 32 -72.30 -20.87 -23.16
C SER A 32 -71.65 -21.05 -21.79
N LYS A 33 -72.06 -22.07 -21.03
CA LYS A 33 -71.45 -22.43 -19.75
C LYS A 33 -70.02 -22.95 -19.93
N VAL A 34 -69.81 -23.80 -20.93
CA VAL A 34 -68.48 -24.31 -21.28
C VAL A 34 -67.53 -23.17 -21.66
N ARG A 35 -67.96 -22.22 -22.52
CA ARG A 35 -67.15 -21.05 -22.89
C ARG A 35 -66.75 -20.19 -21.69
N THR A 36 -67.63 -20.03 -20.71
CA THR A 36 -67.33 -19.27 -19.48
C THR A 36 -66.19 -19.94 -18.70
N HIS A 37 -66.24 -21.26 -18.52
CA HIS A 37 -65.18 -22.00 -17.81
C HIS A 37 -63.88 -22.06 -18.62
N GLN A 38 -63.95 -22.22 -19.94
CA GLN A 38 -62.78 -22.15 -20.82
C GLN A 38 -62.06 -20.80 -20.72
N ARG A 39 -62.81 -19.69 -20.71
CA ARG A 39 -62.21 -18.35 -20.54
C ARG A 39 -61.50 -18.21 -19.20
N LYS A 40 -62.13 -18.66 -18.11
CA LYS A 40 -61.53 -18.65 -16.76
C LYS A 40 -60.29 -19.57 -16.69
N PHE A 41 -60.33 -20.73 -17.33
CA PHE A 41 -59.20 -21.64 -17.45
C PHE A 41 -58.01 -20.97 -18.15
N LEU A 42 -58.23 -20.35 -19.30
CA LEU A 42 -57.18 -19.65 -20.04
C LEU A 42 -56.59 -18.48 -19.25
N GLN A 43 -57.42 -17.73 -18.53
CA GLN A 43 -56.97 -16.66 -17.63
C GLN A 43 -56.08 -17.22 -16.51
N ALA A 44 -56.49 -18.30 -15.86
CA ALA A 44 -55.71 -18.93 -14.79
C ALA A 44 -54.34 -19.46 -15.29
N ILE A 45 -54.32 -20.08 -16.47
CA ILE A 45 -53.08 -20.54 -17.13
C ILE A 45 -52.17 -19.37 -17.46
N HIS A 46 -52.71 -18.27 -18.00
CA HIS A 46 -51.92 -17.08 -18.32
C HIS A 46 -51.32 -16.46 -17.05
N SER A 47 -52.12 -16.30 -15.99
CA SER A 47 -51.63 -15.82 -14.69
C SER A 47 -50.51 -16.70 -14.13
N LEU A 48 -50.65 -18.03 -14.21
CA LEU A 48 -49.63 -18.97 -13.74
C LEU A 48 -48.31 -18.81 -14.50
N ARG A 49 -48.38 -18.69 -15.84
CA ARG A 49 -47.20 -18.47 -16.70
C ARG A 49 -46.52 -17.14 -16.39
N LYS A 50 -47.29 -16.07 -16.19
CA LYS A 50 -46.76 -14.75 -15.85
C LYS A 50 -45.97 -14.81 -14.53
N VAL A 51 -46.57 -15.35 -13.47
CA VAL A 51 -45.90 -15.49 -12.17
C VAL A 51 -44.63 -16.34 -12.28
N LYS A 52 -44.66 -17.43 -13.05
CA LYS A 52 -43.47 -18.29 -13.27
C LYS A 52 -42.34 -17.53 -13.98
N LEU A 53 -42.66 -16.72 -14.99
CA LEU A 53 -41.67 -15.90 -15.68
C LEU A 53 -41.10 -14.81 -14.78
N ASP A 54 -41.97 -14.13 -14.03
CA ASP A 54 -41.55 -13.09 -13.09
C ASP A 54 -40.66 -13.67 -11.97
N GLN A 55 -40.96 -14.89 -11.50
CA GLN A 55 -40.11 -15.60 -10.55
C GLN A 55 -38.73 -15.93 -11.15
N ARG A 56 -38.66 -16.39 -12.40
CA ARG A 56 -37.38 -16.64 -13.09
C ARG A 56 -36.54 -15.36 -13.16
N LYS A 57 -37.14 -14.24 -13.62
CA LYS A 57 -36.46 -12.95 -13.68
C LYS A 57 -35.92 -12.50 -12.32
N LEU A 58 -36.70 -12.69 -11.26
CA LEU A 58 -36.26 -12.34 -9.91
C LEU A 58 -35.08 -13.22 -9.46
N THR A 59 -35.13 -14.53 -9.75
CA THR A 59 -34.00 -15.43 -9.47
C THR A 59 -32.74 -15.02 -10.23
N ASP A 60 -32.87 -14.67 -11.52
CA ASP A 60 -31.72 -14.23 -12.33
C ASP A 60 -31.12 -12.93 -11.77
N ASN A 61 -31.97 -11.99 -11.31
CA ASN A 61 -31.51 -10.78 -10.64
C ASN A 61 -30.79 -11.07 -9.31
N VAL A 62 -31.29 -12.02 -8.51
CA VAL A 62 -30.62 -12.43 -7.25
C VAL A 62 -29.24 -13.01 -7.54
N ASN A 63 -29.10 -13.82 -8.59
CA ASN A 63 -27.81 -14.35 -9.00
C ASN A 63 -26.86 -13.22 -9.43
N ALA A 64 -27.33 -12.28 -10.26
CA ALA A 64 -26.53 -11.14 -10.70
C ALA A 64 -26.03 -10.28 -9.52
N VAL A 65 -26.88 -10.03 -8.51
CA VAL A 65 -26.48 -9.30 -7.30
C VAL A 65 -25.46 -10.10 -6.47
N SER A 66 -25.62 -11.43 -6.38
CA SER A 66 -24.64 -12.30 -5.72
C SER A 66 -23.27 -12.22 -6.39
N ASP A 67 -23.22 -12.16 -7.71
CA ASP A 67 -21.96 -12.05 -8.45
C ASP A 67 -21.29 -10.68 -8.22
N ILE A 68 -22.08 -9.60 -8.17
CA ILE A 68 -21.57 -8.27 -7.80
C ILE A 68 -20.97 -8.27 -6.39
N ALA A 69 -21.62 -8.92 -5.41
CA ALA A 69 -21.09 -9.01 -4.05
C ALA A 69 -19.73 -9.74 -4.00
N ARG A 70 -19.57 -10.82 -4.77
CA ARG A 70 -18.29 -11.53 -4.89
C ARG A 70 -17.21 -10.66 -5.53
N LEU A 71 -17.58 -9.92 -6.58
CA LEU A 71 -16.68 -8.95 -7.20
C LEU A 71 -16.26 -7.87 -6.21
N GLN A 72 -17.18 -7.36 -5.38
CA GLN A 72 -16.85 -6.39 -4.33
C GLN A 72 -15.85 -6.95 -3.32
N SER A 73 -16.01 -8.20 -2.86
CA SER A 73 -15.04 -8.83 -1.97
C SER A 73 -13.65 -8.92 -2.62
N SER A 74 -13.58 -9.39 -3.87
CA SER A 74 -12.31 -9.48 -4.61
C SER A 74 -11.64 -8.11 -4.82
N VAL A 75 -12.42 -7.10 -5.22
CA VAL A 75 -11.93 -5.73 -5.39
C VAL A 75 -11.42 -5.16 -4.07
N TYR A 76 -12.14 -5.41 -2.97
CA TYR A 76 -11.71 -4.97 -1.64
C TYR A 76 -10.35 -5.59 -1.26
N ASP A 77 -10.17 -6.89 -1.47
CA ASP A 77 -8.91 -7.58 -1.18
C ASP A 77 -7.75 -7.01 -2.01
N ILE A 78 -7.98 -6.75 -3.30
CA ILE A 78 -6.98 -6.16 -4.21
C ILE A 78 -6.61 -4.74 -3.75
N VAL A 79 -7.60 -3.90 -3.45
CA VAL A 79 -7.36 -2.52 -2.99
C VAL A 79 -6.64 -2.51 -1.65
N SER A 80 -7.00 -3.41 -0.73
CA SER A 80 -6.31 -3.56 0.56
C SER A 80 -4.83 -3.93 0.37
N GLN A 81 -4.54 -4.90 -0.49
CA GLN A 81 -3.16 -5.27 -0.84
C GLN A 81 -2.40 -4.10 -1.49
N MET A 82 -3.07 -3.34 -2.37
CA MET A 82 -2.48 -2.16 -3.02
C MET A 82 -2.09 -1.10 -2.00
N LEU A 83 -2.98 -0.80 -1.05
CA LEU A 83 -2.71 0.16 0.03
C LEU A 83 -1.56 -0.32 0.92
N SER A 84 -1.52 -1.61 1.27
CA SER A 84 -0.38 -2.18 2.00
C SER A 84 0.94 -1.99 1.24
N ASN A 85 0.97 -2.29 -0.05
CA ASN A 85 2.16 -2.09 -0.88
C ASN A 85 2.56 -0.61 -0.97
N GLN A 86 1.58 0.30 -1.04
CA GLN A 86 1.82 1.73 -1.02
C GLN A 86 2.56 2.16 0.25
N THR A 87 2.12 1.71 1.44
CA THR A 87 2.82 2.05 2.70
C THR A 87 4.27 1.56 2.74
N VAL A 88 4.53 0.37 2.19
CA VAL A 88 5.89 -0.19 2.08
C VAL A 88 6.75 0.66 1.14
N LEU A 89 6.18 1.12 0.02
CA LEU A 89 6.87 1.99 -0.92
C LEU A 89 7.16 3.36 -0.32
N GLU A 90 6.21 3.95 0.40
CA GLU A 90 6.38 5.23 1.10
C GLU A 90 7.50 5.14 2.15
N SER A 91 7.56 4.05 2.93
CA SER A 91 8.65 3.81 3.88
C SER A 91 10.00 3.71 3.19
N LYS A 92 10.10 2.95 2.08
CA LYS A 92 11.35 2.87 1.31
C LYS A 92 11.77 4.22 0.73
N PHE A 93 10.80 5.02 0.29
CA PHE A 93 11.06 6.37 -0.20
C PHE A 93 11.60 7.27 0.91
N HIS A 94 11.03 7.21 2.11
CA HIS A 94 11.51 7.95 3.27
C HIS A 94 12.93 7.54 3.69
N ASP A 95 13.24 6.24 3.65
CA ASP A 95 14.60 5.73 3.91
C ASP A 95 15.60 6.26 2.88
N LEU A 96 15.21 6.30 1.61
CA LEU A 96 16.03 6.88 0.55
C LEU A 96 16.24 8.37 0.74
N ASP A 97 15.19 9.12 1.06
CA ASP A 97 15.24 10.55 1.35
C ASP A 97 16.20 10.86 2.50
N THR A 98 16.11 10.10 3.60
CA THR A 98 17.01 10.21 4.75
C THR A 98 18.47 9.94 4.37
N ARG A 99 18.73 8.91 3.55
CA ARG A 99 20.08 8.61 3.05
C ARG A 99 20.62 9.73 2.15
N VAL A 100 19.78 10.30 1.30
CA VAL A 100 20.14 11.43 0.43
C VAL A 100 20.48 12.66 1.27
N MET A 101 19.66 13.00 2.28
CA MET A 101 19.95 14.11 3.20
C MET A 101 21.27 13.90 3.96
N ALA A 102 21.54 12.68 4.42
CA ALA A 102 22.79 12.36 5.10
C ALA A 102 24.01 12.53 4.16
N LEU A 103 23.91 12.08 2.91
CA LEU A 103 24.95 12.29 1.90
C LEU A 103 25.16 13.78 1.61
N GLN A 104 24.07 14.54 1.47
CA GLN A 104 24.15 15.99 1.27
C GLN A 104 24.89 16.67 2.42
N SER A 105 24.55 16.36 3.67
CA SER A 105 25.24 16.93 4.84
C SER A 105 26.73 16.55 4.90
N GLN A 106 27.08 15.31 4.56
CA GLN A 106 28.49 14.90 4.49
C GLN A 106 29.27 15.68 3.43
N ILE A 107 28.66 15.92 2.26
CA ILE A 107 29.25 16.70 1.18
C ILE A 107 29.40 18.17 1.58
N GLU A 108 28.40 18.77 2.22
CA GLU A 108 28.45 20.16 2.71
C GLU A 108 29.51 20.37 3.81
N ASN A 109 29.75 19.36 4.65
CA ASN A 109 30.77 19.42 5.70
C ASN A 109 32.20 19.17 5.18
N LEU A 110 32.35 18.56 4.01
CA LEU A 110 33.64 18.16 3.46
C LEU A 110 34.64 19.32 3.30
N PRO A 111 34.27 20.50 2.75
CA PRO A 111 35.18 21.63 2.63
C PRO A 111 35.67 22.15 3.98
N ASN A 112 34.82 22.16 5.01
CA ASN A 112 35.19 22.60 6.35
C ASN A 112 36.18 21.65 6.99
N LEU A 113 35.98 20.34 6.84
CA LEU A 113 36.93 19.31 7.29
C LEU A 113 38.27 19.42 6.55
N MET A 114 38.23 19.63 5.24
CA MET A 114 39.43 19.87 4.43
C MET A 114 40.16 21.14 4.88
N ALA A 115 39.44 22.26 5.07
CA ALA A 115 40.01 23.52 5.53
C ALA A 115 40.65 23.39 6.92
N SER A 116 39.99 22.69 7.85
CA SER A 116 40.51 22.42 9.20
C SER A 116 41.76 21.56 9.14
N THR A 117 41.76 20.49 8.34
CA THR A 117 42.92 19.62 8.15
C THR A 117 44.10 20.39 7.55
N VAL A 118 43.85 21.19 6.51
CA VAL A 118 44.89 22.03 5.88
C VAL A 118 45.44 23.06 6.86
N SER A 119 44.57 23.75 7.62
CA SER A 119 45.00 24.72 8.63
C SER A 119 45.82 24.07 9.74
N GLU A 120 45.43 22.90 10.23
CA GLU A 120 46.17 22.18 11.26
C GLU A 120 47.52 21.70 10.73
N GLN A 121 47.58 21.18 9.49
CA GLN A 121 48.87 20.84 8.86
C GLN A 121 49.77 22.07 8.74
N ASN A 122 49.22 23.22 8.35
CA ASN A 122 49.99 24.46 8.22
C ASN A 122 50.55 24.93 9.57
N ASN A 123 49.74 24.89 10.64
CA ASN A 123 50.18 25.23 11.99
C ASN A 123 51.31 24.32 12.48
N ARG A 124 51.21 23.00 12.24
CA ARG A 124 52.28 22.05 12.58
C ARG A 124 53.58 22.34 11.83
N LEU A 125 53.51 22.76 10.56
CA LEU A 125 54.69 23.17 9.80
C LEU A 125 55.32 24.44 10.38
N TRP A 126 54.50 25.42 10.76
CA TRP A 126 54.96 26.64 11.42
C TRP A 126 55.65 26.35 12.76
N GLU A 127 55.08 25.52 13.63
CA GLU A 127 55.71 25.11 14.90
C GLU A 127 57.06 24.39 14.67
N ARG A 128 57.13 23.56 13.64
CA ARG A 128 58.40 22.90 13.23
C ARG A 128 59.44 23.91 12.75
N LEU A 129 59.03 24.95 12.01
CA LEU A 129 59.93 25.99 11.55
C LEU A 129 60.45 26.84 12.72
N GLU A 130 59.54 27.26 13.61
CA GLU A 130 59.84 28.08 14.79
C GLU A 130 60.81 27.37 15.74
N SER A 131 60.55 26.09 16.04
CA SER A 131 61.47 25.28 16.85
C SER A 131 62.85 25.12 16.20
N HIS A 132 62.91 25.00 14.87
CA HIS A 132 64.17 24.93 14.14
C HIS A 132 64.95 26.25 14.22
N VAL A 133 64.27 27.39 14.02
CA VAL A 133 64.87 28.73 14.15
C VAL A 133 65.36 28.98 15.58
N GLN A 134 64.58 28.63 16.60
CA GLN A 134 64.99 28.82 18.00
C GLN A 134 66.20 27.95 18.38
N THR A 135 66.26 26.73 17.85
CA THR A 135 67.42 25.83 18.02
C THR A 135 68.68 26.43 17.39
N GLN A 136 68.56 27.00 16.18
CA GLN A 136 69.64 27.72 15.49
C GLN A 136 70.05 29.00 16.24
N LEU A 137 69.10 29.74 16.81
CA LEU A 137 69.40 30.96 17.56
C LEU A 137 70.15 30.66 18.87
N ASN A 138 69.79 29.56 19.54
CA ASN A 138 70.43 29.12 20.78
C ASN A 138 71.85 28.58 20.56
N SER A 139 72.12 27.94 19.42
CA SER A 139 73.48 27.49 19.07
C SER A 139 74.44 28.66 18.81
N MET A 140 73.92 29.82 18.38
CA MET A 140 74.70 31.04 18.19
C MET A 140 74.96 31.85 19.48
N LYS A 141 74.30 31.53 20.61
CA LYS A 141 74.45 32.24 21.90
C LYS A 141 75.48 31.61 22.86
N GLN A 142 76.36 30.71 22.41
CA GLN A 142 77.38 30.13 23.29
C GLN A 142 78.31 31.23 23.88
N PRO A 143 78.67 31.18 25.17
CA PRO A 143 79.58 32.16 25.75
C PRO A 143 80.98 31.99 25.14
N LEU A 144 81.65 33.12 24.83
CA LEU A 144 83.04 33.11 24.37
C LEU A 144 83.93 32.29 25.34
N PRO A 145 84.83 31.43 24.84
CA PRO A 145 85.69 30.63 25.71
C PRO A 145 86.55 31.55 26.58
N THR A 146 86.46 31.38 27.91
CA THR A 146 87.34 32.07 28.85
C THR A 146 88.74 31.48 28.69
N ILE A 147 89.66 32.26 28.14
CA ILE A 147 91.08 31.89 28.05
C ILE A 147 91.65 31.97 29.47
N SER A 148 91.81 30.82 30.13
CA SER A 148 92.59 30.72 31.36
C SER A 148 94.08 30.80 31.02
N VAL A 149 94.70 31.95 31.26
CA VAL A 149 96.16 32.12 31.20
C VAL A 149 96.76 31.53 32.47
N THR A 150 97.34 30.34 32.39
CA THR A 150 98.10 29.75 33.50
C THR A 150 99.52 30.31 33.50
N CYS A 151 99.84 31.11 34.52
CA CYS A 151 101.16 31.70 34.74
C CYS A 151 102.15 30.62 35.26
N PRO A 152 103.40 30.53 34.77
CA PRO A 152 104.34 29.50 35.21
C PRO A 152 104.98 29.88 36.55
N GLN A 153 104.91 28.99 37.54
CA GLN A 153 105.66 29.13 38.79
C GLN A 153 106.97 28.32 38.73
N ARG A 154 108.03 29.03 39.11
CA ARG A 154 109.44 28.64 39.10
C ARG A 154 109.74 27.65 40.23
N GLN A 155 110.58 26.67 39.91
CA GLN A 155 111.11 25.64 40.82
C GLN A 155 111.76 26.23 42.09
N ASN A 156 111.75 25.47 43.19
CA ASN A 156 112.87 25.43 44.12
C ASN A 156 113.08 24.02 44.70
N THR A 157 114.37 23.66 44.71
CA THR A 157 115.09 22.46 45.11
C THR A 157 115.01 22.08 46.59
N VAL A 158 115.07 20.77 46.88
CA VAL A 158 116.06 20.16 47.80
C VAL A 158 116.50 18.83 47.19
#